data_AF-A0A971AJ84-F1
#
_entry.id   AF-A0A971AJ84-F1
#
_cell.length_a   1.000
_cell.length_b   1.000
_cell.length_c   1.000
_cell.angle_alpha   90.00
_cell.angle_beta   90.00
_cell.angle_gamma   90.00
#
_symmetry.space_group_name_H-M   'P 1'
#
loop_
_entity.id
_entity.type
_entity.pdbx_description
1 polymer ?
#
loop_
_entity_poly.entity_id
_entity_poly.type
_entity_poly.pdbx_seq_one_letter_code
_entity_poly.pdbx_strand_id
1 'polypeptide(L)'
;MSKNKNEKKSKGTGAGIIAFGVVFALFSVLFKPHSIGAYILAFALSGFAAAIIRTMAQGLDLSVEEKTPESLQKVQGNTGNPDVDALLEKGREMIKEIREENKKIPDTELTNMLNQLEHQCSEIFRAVYDKPAKASQIRKFMDYYLPTTLKMVKSYRVLGERNMASDEVARARNRIEDALGVVLKGCQKMLDNLYRDDVLDITTDIDVLEQMLKRDGLTESELEKAAQQAREAARIDAEASRVAQERAQALKKQAEAERAVKMAAELTAQKTASEKAANALHMNVDSGVKQQVEGALEDAKSHRPQVPTMSGEMFPSYYSQGEATAKQEKPNNQ
;
A
#
# COMPACT_ATOMS: atom_id res chain seq x y z
N MET A 1 24.41 -22.62 36.87
CA MET A 1 24.42 -21.33 37.58
C MET A 1 24.87 -20.25 36.59
N SER A 2 24.10 -19.17 36.48
CA SER A 2 24.44 -17.84 35.90
C SER A 2 24.52 -17.60 34.38
N LYS A 3 23.36 -17.19 33.83
CA LYS A 3 23.06 -16.00 32.99
C LYS A 3 24.17 -15.31 32.17
N ASN A 4 23.89 -15.09 30.88
CA ASN A 4 24.07 -13.79 30.20
C ASN A 4 23.24 -13.75 28.89
N LYS A 5 22.01 -13.20 28.93
CA LYS A 5 21.59 -11.83 28.54
C LYS A 5 21.73 -11.52 27.04
N ASN A 6 20.58 -11.66 26.36
CA ASN A 6 20.23 -11.07 25.07
C ASN A 6 20.43 -9.55 25.07
N GLU A 7 21.26 -9.04 24.16
CA GLU A 7 21.23 -7.63 23.75
C GLU A 7 20.55 -7.51 22.37
N LYS A 8 19.27 -7.11 22.36
CA LYS A 8 18.64 -6.59 21.15
C LYS A 8 19.11 -5.14 20.94
N LYS A 9 20.02 -4.93 20.00
CA LYS A 9 20.45 -3.60 19.53
C LYS A 9 19.30 -2.90 18.80
N SER A 10 18.66 -1.92 19.46
CA SER A 10 17.86 -0.88 18.82
C SER A 10 18.79 0.01 17.98
N LYS A 11 18.73 -0.12 16.65
CA LYS A 11 19.53 0.69 15.70
C LYS A 11 18.76 1.84 15.04
N GLY A 12 17.54 2.17 15.50
CA GLY A 12 16.71 3.21 14.88
C GLY A 12 16.78 4.59 15.54
N THR A 13 17.00 4.67 16.86
CA THR A 13 16.78 5.92 17.61
C THR A 13 18.00 6.85 17.64
N GLY A 14 19.22 6.29 17.60
CA GLY A 14 20.46 7.07 17.71
C GLY A 14 20.75 7.96 16.49
N ALA A 15 20.42 7.48 15.29
CA ALA A 15 20.65 8.22 14.04
C ALA A 15 19.79 9.50 13.95
N GLY A 16 18.55 9.45 14.48
CA GLY A 16 17.63 10.59 14.45
C GLY A 16 18.09 11.77 15.31
N ILE A 17 18.70 11.50 16.47
CA ILE A 17 19.17 12.55 17.39
C ILE A 17 20.41 13.26 16.79
N ILE A 18 21.29 12.51 16.12
CA ILE A 18 22.49 13.08 15.48
C ILE A 18 22.10 13.96 14.28
N ALA A 19 21.15 13.52 13.46
CA ALA A 19 20.66 14.30 12.31
C ALA A 19 20.00 15.62 12.76
N PHE A 20 19.20 15.58 13.84
CA PHE A 20 18.59 16.78 14.42
C PHE A 20 19.63 17.80 14.89
N GLY A 21 20.67 17.34 15.58
CA GLY A 21 21.76 18.21 16.06
C GLY A 21 22.54 18.88 14.92
N VAL A 22 22.84 18.15 13.85
CA VAL A 22 23.59 18.68 12.69
C VAL A 22 22.77 19.72 11.92
N VAL A 23 21.48 19.47 11.70
CA VAL A 23 20.58 20.41 11.01
C VAL A 23 20.35 21.67 11.84
N PHE A 24 20.18 21.54 13.16
CA PHE A 24 20.04 22.67 14.07
C PHE A 24 21.32 23.53 14.11
N ALA A 25 22.49 22.90 14.18
CA ALA A 25 23.77 23.58 14.15
C ALA A 25 24.00 24.33 12.82
N LEU A 26 23.69 23.70 11.68
CA LEU A 26 23.77 24.34 10.37
C LEU A 26 22.80 25.53 10.25
N PHE A 27 21.57 25.38 10.75
CA PHE A 27 20.59 26.47 10.75
C PHE A 27 21.05 27.66 11.61
N SER A 28 21.63 27.39 12.79
CA SER A 28 22.15 28.42 13.69
C SER A 28 23.37 29.17 13.14
N VAL A 29 24.17 28.54 12.28
CA VAL A 29 25.36 29.16 11.66
C VAL A 29 24.97 29.95 10.41
N LEU A 30 23.99 29.46 9.63
CA LEU A 30 23.57 30.09 8.38
C LEU A 30 22.70 31.34 8.60
N PHE A 31 21.87 31.33 9.66
CA PHE A 31 21.02 32.46 10.03
C PHE A 31 21.38 32.88 11.46
N LYS A 32 22.26 33.88 11.64
CA LYS A 32 22.53 34.50 12.96
C LYS A 32 21.29 35.30 13.40
N PRO A 33 20.41 34.79 14.27
CA PRO A 33 19.15 35.45 14.59
C PRO A 33 19.35 36.34 15.81
N HIS A 34 19.18 37.66 15.66
CA HIS A 34 19.28 38.60 16.78
C HIS A 34 18.00 38.71 17.64
N SER A 35 17.07 37.74 17.54
CA SER A 35 15.82 37.74 18.30
C SER A 35 15.50 36.37 18.88
N ILE A 36 15.17 36.35 20.17
CA ILE A 36 14.78 35.17 20.95
C ILE A 36 13.58 34.44 20.30
N GLY A 37 12.70 35.18 19.62
CA GLY A 37 11.55 34.61 18.90
C GLY A 37 11.94 33.73 17.71
N ALA A 38 13.09 33.99 17.07
CA ALA A 38 13.55 33.19 15.94
C ALA A 38 14.01 31.78 16.37
N TYR A 39 14.50 31.62 17.60
CA TYR A 39 14.86 30.32 18.15
C TYR A 39 13.63 29.45 18.45
N ILE A 40 12.53 30.05 18.91
CA ILE A 40 11.27 29.33 19.13
C ILE A 40 10.68 28.88 17.78
N LEU A 41 10.73 29.74 16.77
CA LEU A 41 10.27 29.39 15.43
C LEU A 41 11.12 28.30 14.78
N ALA A 42 12.45 28.36 14.96
CA ALA A 42 13.37 27.33 14.48
C ALA A 42 13.15 25.99 15.19
N PHE A 43 12.88 26.00 16.49
CA PHE A 43 12.55 24.79 17.26
C PHE A 43 11.23 24.17 16.77
N ALA A 44 10.21 25.00 16.50
CA ALA A 44 8.93 24.55 15.96
C ALA A 44 9.08 23.97 14.54
N LEU A 45 9.83 24.63 13.65
CA LEU A 45 10.12 24.15 12.29
C LEU A 45 10.95 22.86 12.29
N SER A 46 11.91 22.73 13.20
CA SER A 46 12.72 21.53 13.35
C SER A 46 11.91 20.36 13.90
N GLY A 47 11.02 20.61 14.87
CA GLY A 47 10.04 19.64 15.34
C GLY A 47 9.09 19.19 14.23
N PHE A 48 8.65 20.11 13.38
CA PHE A 48 7.81 19.83 12.21
C PHE A 48 8.56 19.00 11.14
N ALA A 49 9.81 19.34 10.84
CA ALA A 49 10.66 18.57 9.92
C ALA A 49 10.94 17.16 10.47
N ALA A 50 11.20 17.02 11.77
CA ALA A 50 11.36 15.72 12.41
C ALA A 50 10.05 14.90 12.40
N ALA A 51 8.89 15.55 12.54
CA ALA A 51 7.59 14.89 12.41
C ALA A 51 7.36 14.40 10.96
N ILE A 52 7.74 15.19 9.95
CA ILE A 52 7.64 14.78 8.53
C ILE A 52 8.61 13.62 8.21
N ILE A 53 9.85 13.67 8.70
CA ILE A 53 10.80 12.57 8.51
C ILE A 53 10.31 11.31 9.22
N ARG A 54 9.68 11.45 10.40
CA ARG A 54 9.08 10.33 11.13
C ARG A 54 7.86 9.75 10.41
N THR A 55 6.99 10.58 9.83
CA THR A 55 5.83 10.08 9.05
C THR A 55 6.26 9.48 7.72
N MET A 56 7.28 10.02 7.05
CA MET A 56 7.89 9.42 5.85
C MET A 56 8.62 8.10 6.17
N ALA A 57 9.27 7.99 7.32
CA ALA A 57 9.89 6.75 7.79
C ALA A 57 8.85 5.68 8.22
N GLN A 58 7.64 6.09 8.58
CA GLN A 58 6.51 5.18 8.83
C GLN A 58 5.69 4.86 7.56
N GLY A 59 5.82 5.68 6.51
CA GLY A 59 5.17 5.48 5.20
C GLY A 59 5.95 4.58 4.24
N LEU A 60 7.16 4.16 4.61
CA LEU A 60 7.96 3.18 3.89
C LEU A 60 8.15 1.92 4.74
N ASP A 61 7.06 1.39 5.27
CA ASP A 61 7.05 0.01 5.76
C ASP A 61 7.06 -0.95 4.55
N LEU A 62 8.20 -0.98 3.87
CA LEU A 62 8.63 -2.04 2.97
C LEU A 62 9.40 -3.12 3.75
N SER A 63 9.16 -3.22 5.06
CA SER A 63 9.19 -4.51 5.74
C SER A 63 7.99 -5.29 5.21
N VAL A 64 8.09 -5.74 3.95
CA VAL A 64 7.55 -7.04 3.60
C VAL A 64 8.24 -7.97 4.58
N GLU A 65 7.64 -8.15 5.75
CA GLU A 65 7.70 -9.40 6.45
C GLU A 65 7.13 -10.38 5.43
N GLU A 66 8.03 -10.85 4.57
CA GLU A 66 7.81 -11.87 3.58
C GLU A 66 7.57 -13.10 4.43
N LYS A 67 6.33 -13.19 4.93
CA LYS A 67 5.79 -14.41 5.46
C LYS A 67 6.04 -15.39 4.35
N THR A 68 7.06 -16.24 4.54
CA THR A 68 7.02 -17.62 4.04
C THR A 68 5.54 -18.00 4.08
N PRO A 69 4.91 -18.33 2.94
CA PRO A 69 3.50 -18.62 2.91
C PRO A 69 3.23 -19.62 4.03
N GLU A 70 2.20 -19.36 4.82
CA GLU A 70 1.94 -20.04 6.08
C GLU A 70 1.90 -21.58 5.90
N SER A 71 1.60 -22.03 4.67
CA SER A 71 1.72 -23.39 4.16
C SER A 71 3.12 -24.00 4.33
N LEU A 72 4.22 -23.28 4.08
CA LEU A 72 5.59 -23.80 4.30
C LEU A 72 5.95 -23.94 5.79
N GLN A 73 5.33 -23.15 6.68
CA GLN A 73 5.52 -23.29 8.13
C GLN A 73 4.70 -24.45 8.70
N LYS A 74 3.49 -24.70 8.19
CA LYS A 74 2.64 -25.84 8.61
C LYS A 74 3.16 -27.21 8.20
N VAL A 75 4.10 -27.26 7.25
CA VAL A 75 4.75 -28.49 6.77
C VAL A 75 5.97 -28.88 7.63
N GLN A 76 6.22 -28.20 8.76
CA GLN A 76 7.28 -28.54 9.73
C GLN A 76 6.90 -29.70 10.67
N GLY A 77 6.43 -30.82 10.12
CA GLY A 77 6.16 -32.05 10.87
C GLY A 77 6.84 -33.26 10.25
N ASN A 78 6.91 -34.34 11.02
CA ASN A 78 7.39 -35.63 10.54
C ASN A 78 6.24 -36.36 9.86
N THR A 79 6.35 -36.63 8.56
CA THR A 79 5.33 -37.34 7.78
C THR A 79 5.26 -38.84 8.10
N GLY A 80 6.11 -39.33 9.00
CA GLY A 80 6.31 -40.75 9.31
C GLY A 80 7.21 -41.45 8.30
N ASN A 81 7.63 -40.77 7.22
CA ASN A 81 8.55 -41.29 6.22
C ASN A 81 9.77 -40.35 6.06
N PRO A 82 10.99 -40.79 6.46
CA PRO A 82 12.17 -39.95 6.41
C PRO A 82 12.57 -39.52 4.99
N ASP A 83 12.26 -40.33 3.97
CA ASP A 83 12.57 -39.99 2.57
C ASP A 83 11.69 -38.83 2.07
N VAL A 84 10.43 -38.80 2.51
CA VAL A 84 9.49 -37.72 2.16
C VAL A 84 9.86 -36.45 2.91
N ASP A 85 10.21 -36.56 4.19
CA ASP A 85 10.65 -35.40 4.98
C ASP A 85 11.92 -34.76 4.40
N ALA A 86 12.90 -35.57 4.00
CA ALA A 86 14.13 -35.09 3.36
C ALA A 86 13.84 -34.44 2.00
N LEU A 87 12.93 -35.01 1.22
CA LEU A 87 12.48 -34.44 -0.05
C LEU A 87 11.83 -33.07 0.17
N LEU A 88 10.93 -32.94 1.15
CA LEU A 88 10.24 -31.69 1.47
C LEU A 88 11.22 -30.62 2.00
N GLU A 89 12.20 -31.00 2.83
CA GLU A 89 13.24 -30.08 3.31
C GLU A 89 14.09 -29.54 2.15
N LYS A 90 14.60 -30.42 1.29
CA LYS A 90 15.34 -30.02 0.08
C LYS A 90 14.51 -29.06 -0.80
N GLY A 91 13.21 -29.28 -0.89
CA GLY A 91 12.28 -28.39 -1.60
C GLY A 91 12.22 -27.00 -0.98
N ARG A 92 12.05 -26.93 0.34
CA ARG A 92 12.03 -25.66 1.10
C ARG A 92 13.32 -24.89 0.95
N GLU A 93 14.47 -25.56 1.02
CA GLU A 93 15.79 -24.95 0.82
C GLU A 93 15.91 -24.32 -0.57
N MET A 94 15.50 -25.02 -1.63
CA MET A 94 15.53 -24.46 -2.98
C MET A 94 14.60 -23.26 -3.16
N ILE A 95 13.39 -23.29 -2.59
CA ILE A 95 12.46 -22.15 -2.62
C ILE A 95 13.05 -20.95 -1.87
N LYS A 96 13.67 -21.20 -0.72
CA LYS A 96 14.39 -20.17 0.03
C LYS A 96 15.52 -19.57 -0.81
N GLU A 97 16.31 -20.39 -1.50
CA GLU A 97 17.33 -19.88 -2.42
C GLU A 97 16.74 -19.05 -3.56
N ILE A 98 15.63 -19.48 -4.17
CA ILE A 98 14.94 -18.70 -5.22
C ILE A 98 14.55 -17.32 -4.69
N ARG A 99 14.00 -17.26 -3.48
CA ARG A 99 13.62 -16.01 -2.82
C ARG A 99 14.81 -15.10 -2.55
N GLU A 100 15.92 -15.66 -2.05
CA GLU A 100 17.14 -14.89 -1.83
C GLU A 100 17.77 -14.38 -3.13
N GLU A 101 17.63 -15.11 -4.24
CA GLU A 101 18.02 -14.61 -5.56
C GLU A 101 17.04 -13.54 -6.07
N ASN A 102 15.73 -13.70 -5.84
CA ASN A 102 14.71 -12.72 -6.22
C ASN A 102 14.96 -11.35 -5.57
N LYS A 103 15.31 -11.31 -4.28
CA LYS A 103 15.64 -10.06 -3.56
C LYS A 103 16.78 -9.26 -4.18
N LYS A 104 17.65 -9.88 -4.98
CA LYS A 104 18.78 -9.24 -5.65
C LYS A 104 18.41 -8.72 -7.05
N ILE A 105 17.21 -9.01 -7.54
CA ILE A 105 16.77 -8.63 -8.88
C ILE A 105 15.79 -7.45 -8.76
N PRO A 106 16.11 -6.26 -9.31
CA PRO A 106 15.22 -5.11 -9.30
C PRO A 106 14.20 -5.20 -10.46
N ASP A 107 13.41 -6.28 -10.50
CA ASP A 107 12.37 -6.50 -11.51
C ASP A 107 11.04 -6.93 -10.86
N THR A 108 10.02 -6.09 -11.01
CA THR A 108 8.70 -6.29 -10.40
C THR A 108 7.90 -7.43 -11.07
N GLU A 109 7.99 -7.59 -12.39
CA GLU A 109 7.24 -8.63 -13.10
C GLU A 109 7.79 -10.02 -12.77
N LEU A 110 9.12 -10.16 -12.80
CA LEU A 110 9.79 -11.38 -12.38
C LEU A 110 9.49 -11.70 -10.91
N THR A 111 9.52 -10.70 -10.03
CA THR A 111 9.17 -10.86 -8.61
C THR A 111 7.78 -11.44 -8.44
N ASN A 112 6.78 -10.93 -9.17
CA ASN A 112 5.41 -11.45 -9.10
C ASN A 112 5.32 -12.92 -9.55
N MET A 113 6.02 -13.27 -10.62
CA MET A 113 6.07 -14.65 -11.10
C MET A 113 6.73 -15.59 -10.09
N LEU A 114 7.82 -15.17 -9.44
CA LEU A 114 8.51 -15.97 -8.44
C LEU A 114 7.70 -16.11 -7.14
N ASN A 115 6.95 -15.08 -6.75
CA ASN A 115 6.00 -15.18 -5.64
C ASN A 115 4.88 -16.18 -5.94
N GLN A 116 4.34 -16.16 -7.17
CA GLN A 116 3.35 -17.15 -7.59
C GLN A 116 3.93 -18.57 -7.61
N LEU A 117 5.17 -18.73 -8.09
CA LEU A 117 5.87 -20.01 -8.09
C LEU A 117 6.02 -20.53 -6.67
N GLU A 118 6.49 -19.70 -5.74
CA GLU A 118 6.64 -20.04 -4.33
C GLU A 118 5.31 -20.51 -3.72
N HIS A 119 4.23 -19.78 -3.98
CA HIS A 119 2.90 -20.15 -3.52
C HIS A 119 2.48 -21.53 -4.07
N GLN A 120 2.59 -21.77 -5.38
CA GLN A 120 2.24 -23.06 -5.98
C GLN A 120 3.11 -24.20 -5.46
N CYS A 121 4.41 -23.96 -5.27
CA CYS A 121 5.31 -24.95 -4.68
C CYS A 121 4.91 -25.29 -3.24
N SER A 122 4.48 -24.29 -2.46
CA SER A 122 4.02 -24.50 -1.10
C SER A 122 2.77 -25.40 -1.04
N GLU A 123 1.84 -25.22 -1.98
CA GLU A 123 0.63 -26.06 -2.07
C GLU A 123 0.95 -27.48 -2.55
N ILE A 124 1.89 -27.64 -3.49
CA ILE A 124 2.39 -28.95 -3.93
C ILE A 124 3.03 -29.69 -2.74
N PHE A 125 3.89 -29.02 -1.98
CA PHE A 125 4.56 -29.62 -0.81
C PHE A 125 3.56 -29.94 0.30
N ARG A 126 2.54 -29.10 0.49
CA ARG A 126 1.46 -29.37 1.43
C ARG A 126 0.65 -30.61 1.04
N ALA A 127 0.29 -30.78 -0.23
CA ALA A 127 -0.42 -31.97 -0.70
C ALA A 127 0.38 -33.26 -0.46
N VAL A 128 1.71 -33.21 -0.59
CA VAL A 128 2.61 -34.33 -0.29
C VAL A 128 2.80 -34.55 1.21
N TYR A 129 2.84 -33.48 2.00
CA TYR A 129 2.86 -33.57 3.45
C TYR A 129 1.59 -34.22 4.01
N ASP A 130 0.43 -33.80 3.51
CA ASP A 130 -0.88 -34.34 3.92
C ASP A 130 -1.05 -35.81 3.47
N LYS A 131 -0.49 -36.17 2.32
CA LYS A 131 -0.52 -37.54 1.76
C LYS A 131 0.88 -37.97 1.25
N PRO A 132 1.74 -38.55 2.10
CA PRO A 132 3.12 -38.91 1.74
C PRO A 132 3.26 -39.85 0.54
N ALA A 133 2.23 -40.66 0.24
CA ALA A 133 2.19 -41.52 -0.95
C ALA A 133 2.33 -40.73 -2.27
N LYS A 134 1.93 -39.45 -2.29
CA LYS A 134 2.04 -38.56 -3.45
C LYS A 134 3.47 -38.08 -3.74
N ALA A 135 4.43 -38.32 -2.84
CA ALA A 135 5.82 -37.89 -3.00
C ALA A 135 6.47 -38.43 -4.29
N SER A 136 6.08 -39.63 -4.72
CA SER A 136 6.55 -40.24 -5.97
C SER A 136 6.18 -39.41 -7.21
N GLN A 137 5.01 -38.76 -7.20
CA GLN A 137 4.50 -37.98 -8.33
C GLN A 137 5.29 -36.68 -8.54
N ILE A 138 5.86 -36.12 -7.46
CA ILE A 138 6.63 -34.87 -7.52
C ILE A 138 8.14 -35.08 -7.68
N ARG A 139 8.64 -36.32 -7.75
CA ARG A 139 10.09 -36.59 -7.82
C ARG A 139 10.78 -35.87 -8.98
N LYS A 140 10.18 -35.91 -10.19
CA LYS A 140 10.72 -35.20 -11.36
C LYS A 140 10.72 -33.67 -11.17
N PHE A 141 9.72 -33.16 -10.46
CA PHE A 141 9.67 -31.75 -10.10
C PHE A 141 10.84 -31.36 -9.19
N MET A 142 11.13 -32.19 -8.20
CA MET A 142 12.24 -31.97 -7.26
C MET A 142 13.63 -32.13 -7.87
N ASP A 143 13.81 -33.12 -8.74
CA ASP A 143 15.14 -33.47 -9.25
C ASP A 143 15.53 -32.74 -10.54
N TYR A 144 14.54 -32.22 -11.29
CA TYR A 144 14.80 -31.61 -12.59
C TYR A 144 14.18 -30.23 -12.75
N TYR A 145 12.88 -30.06 -12.49
CA TYR A 145 12.20 -28.80 -12.79
C TYR A 145 12.59 -27.67 -11.82
N LEU A 146 12.48 -27.90 -10.51
CA LEU A 146 12.76 -26.88 -9.49
C LEU A 146 14.24 -26.43 -9.48
N PRO A 147 15.25 -27.33 -9.58
CA PRO A 147 16.65 -26.92 -9.72
C PRO A 147 16.91 -26.13 -11.00
N THR A 148 16.24 -26.47 -12.10
CA THR A 148 16.38 -25.73 -13.36
C THR A 148 15.80 -24.33 -13.24
N THR A 149 14.66 -24.18 -12.57
CA THR A 149 14.07 -22.88 -12.24
C THR A 149 15.03 -22.00 -11.44
N LEU A 150 15.64 -22.54 -10.39
CA LEU A 150 16.64 -21.81 -9.61
C LEU A 150 17.84 -21.37 -10.47
N LYS A 151 18.32 -22.22 -11.38
CA LYS A 151 19.39 -21.84 -12.34
C LYS A 151 18.96 -20.72 -13.28
N MET A 152 17.72 -20.73 -13.76
CA MET A 152 17.18 -19.67 -14.62
C MET A 152 17.14 -18.33 -13.87
N VAL A 153 16.65 -18.31 -12.63
CA VAL A 153 16.62 -17.09 -11.79
C VAL A 153 18.03 -16.56 -11.51
N LYS A 154 18.98 -17.44 -11.14
CA LYS A 154 20.39 -17.06 -10.96
C LYS A 154 20.99 -16.45 -12.25
N SER A 155 20.66 -17.04 -13.41
CA SER A 155 21.12 -16.56 -14.71
C SER A 155 20.52 -15.19 -15.04
N TYR A 156 19.24 -15.00 -14.75
CA TYR A 156 18.54 -13.72 -14.90
C TYR A 156 19.25 -12.60 -14.12
N ARG A 157 19.57 -12.85 -12.84
CA ARG A 157 20.32 -11.91 -12.00
C ARG A 157 21.68 -11.54 -12.60
N VAL A 158 22.46 -12.53 -13.05
CA VAL A 158 23.78 -12.29 -13.65
C VAL A 158 23.68 -11.49 -14.95
N LEU A 159 22.63 -11.71 -15.75
CA LEU A 159 22.31 -10.89 -16.92
C LEU A 159 21.92 -9.46 -16.51
N GLY A 160 21.32 -9.29 -15.33
CA GLY A 160 21.08 -8.03 -14.59
C GLY A 160 22.32 -7.16 -14.40
N GLU A 161 23.35 -7.77 -13.81
CA GLU A 161 24.56 -7.09 -13.32
C GLU A 161 25.55 -6.71 -14.42
N ARG A 162 25.48 -7.38 -15.56
CA ARG A 162 26.25 -7.02 -16.74
C ARG A 162 25.65 -5.71 -17.28
N ASN A 163 26.22 -4.57 -16.87
CA ASN A 163 25.92 -3.19 -17.33
C ASN A 163 26.08 -2.96 -18.86
N MET A 164 26.03 -4.02 -19.67
CA MET A 164 26.03 -3.97 -21.12
C MET A 164 24.60 -4.20 -21.59
N ALA A 165 23.89 -3.11 -21.83
CA ALA A 165 22.58 -3.12 -22.47
C ALA A 165 22.76 -3.50 -23.96
N SER A 166 22.90 -4.80 -24.23
CA SER A 166 22.79 -5.33 -25.58
C SER A 166 21.41 -5.94 -25.80
N ASP A 167 20.89 -5.83 -27.03
CA ASP A 167 19.63 -6.46 -27.42
C ASP A 167 19.61 -7.97 -27.14
N GLU A 168 20.77 -8.61 -27.13
CA GLU A 168 20.91 -10.03 -26.82
C GLU A 168 20.64 -10.33 -25.33
N VAL A 169 21.08 -9.47 -24.40
CA VAL A 169 20.80 -9.62 -22.97
C VAL A 169 19.31 -9.46 -22.70
N ALA A 170 18.67 -8.45 -23.31
CA ALA A 170 17.23 -8.26 -23.20
C ALA A 170 16.44 -9.47 -23.73
N ARG A 171 16.80 -9.98 -24.91
CA ARG A 171 16.18 -11.21 -25.46
C ARG A 171 16.36 -12.43 -24.57
N ALA A 172 17.52 -12.59 -23.94
CA ALA A 172 17.79 -13.69 -23.03
C ALA A 172 16.94 -13.61 -21.75
N ARG A 173 16.74 -12.40 -21.20
CA ARG A 173 15.85 -12.18 -20.04
C ARG A 173 14.41 -12.53 -20.37
N ASN A 174 13.88 -12.03 -21.48
CA ASN A 174 12.51 -12.33 -21.91
C ASN A 174 12.30 -13.85 -22.10
N ARG A 175 13.27 -14.57 -22.65
CA ARG A 175 13.19 -16.04 -22.77
C ARG A 175 13.14 -16.75 -21.42
N ILE A 176 13.82 -16.23 -20.40
CA ILE A 176 13.76 -16.77 -19.05
C ILE A 176 12.38 -16.49 -18.43
N GLU A 177 11.84 -15.30 -18.61
CA GLU A 177 10.46 -14.97 -18.18
C GLU A 177 9.43 -15.90 -18.86
N ASP A 178 9.51 -16.06 -20.18
CA ASP A 178 8.65 -17.00 -20.91
C ASP A 178 8.75 -18.43 -20.35
N ALA A 179 9.97 -18.91 -20.11
CA ALA A 179 10.22 -20.23 -19.55
C ALA A 179 9.65 -20.37 -18.13
N LEU A 180 9.79 -19.36 -17.28
CA LEU A 180 9.18 -19.33 -15.95
C LEU A 180 7.65 -19.35 -16.03
N GLY A 181 7.07 -18.67 -17.01
CA GLY A 181 5.62 -18.74 -17.28
C GLY A 181 5.15 -20.16 -17.61
N VAL A 182 5.95 -20.92 -18.37
CA VAL A 182 5.68 -22.34 -18.64
C VAL A 182 5.81 -23.18 -17.36
N VAL A 183 6.81 -22.91 -16.52
CA VAL A 183 6.98 -23.60 -15.23
C VAL A 183 5.78 -23.37 -14.32
N LEU A 184 5.26 -22.14 -14.21
CA LEU A 184 4.07 -21.81 -13.41
C LEU A 184 2.84 -22.61 -13.87
N LYS A 185 2.60 -22.69 -15.17
CA LYS A 185 1.52 -23.51 -15.75
C LYS A 185 1.73 -24.99 -15.43
N GLY A 186 2.98 -25.46 -15.50
CA GLY A 186 3.34 -26.83 -15.12
C GLY A 186 3.08 -27.14 -13.65
N CYS A 187 3.39 -26.20 -12.75
CA CYS A 187 3.12 -26.33 -11.31
C CYS A 187 1.61 -26.39 -11.03
N GLN A 188 0.82 -25.55 -11.69
CA GLN A 188 -0.64 -25.61 -11.58
C GLN A 188 -1.18 -26.98 -12.01
N LYS A 189 -0.75 -27.47 -13.18
CA LYS A 189 -1.19 -28.78 -13.68
C LYS A 189 -0.75 -29.92 -12.78
N MET A 190 0.43 -29.83 -12.18
CA MET A 190 0.88 -30.81 -11.18
C MET A 190 -0.04 -30.79 -9.96
N LEU A 191 -0.40 -29.61 -9.46
CA LEU A 191 -1.34 -29.47 -8.35
C LEU A 191 -2.70 -30.08 -8.68
N ASP A 192 -3.23 -29.80 -9.87
CA ASP A 192 -4.51 -30.37 -10.33
C ASP A 192 -4.45 -31.91 -10.37
N ASN A 193 -3.33 -32.48 -10.84
CA ASN A 193 -3.14 -33.94 -10.86
C ASN A 193 -3.05 -34.53 -9.46
N LEU A 194 -2.34 -33.86 -8.54
CA LEU A 194 -2.23 -34.31 -7.14
C LEU A 194 -3.60 -34.37 -6.45
N TYR A 195 -4.54 -33.49 -6.80
CA TYR A 195 -5.90 -33.51 -6.26
C TYR A 195 -6.87 -34.38 -7.06
N ARG A 196 -6.61 -34.66 -8.34
CA ARG A 196 -7.46 -35.52 -9.16
C ARG A 196 -7.54 -36.94 -8.60
N ASP A 197 -6.43 -37.48 -8.10
CA ASP A 197 -6.41 -38.82 -7.49
C ASP A 197 -7.36 -38.88 -6.27
N ASP A 198 -7.44 -37.81 -5.49
CA ASP A 198 -8.35 -37.73 -4.34
C ASP A 198 -9.82 -37.74 -4.76
N VAL A 199 -10.15 -37.15 -5.92
CA VAL A 199 -11.51 -37.17 -6.46
C VAL A 199 -11.87 -38.57 -6.97
N LEU A 200 -10.93 -39.31 -7.57
CA LEU A 200 -11.16 -40.68 -8.02
C LEU A 200 -11.40 -41.63 -6.85
N ASP A 201 -10.64 -41.49 -5.76
CA ASP A 201 -10.84 -42.27 -4.54
C ASP A 201 -12.23 -42.00 -3.94
N ILE A 202 -12.62 -40.72 -3.80
CA ILE A 202 -13.96 -40.36 -3.31
C ILE A 202 -15.07 -40.88 -4.23
N THR A 203 -14.89 -40.81 -5.55
CA THR A 203 -15.91 -41.32 -6.50
C THR A 203 -16.08 -42.83 -6.35
N THR A 204 -14.98 -43.56 -6.20
CA THR A 204 -15.00 -45.01 -5.98
C THR A 204 -15.63 -45.35 -4.63
N ASP A 205 -15.32 -44.60 -3.58
CA ASP A 205 -15.94 -44.74 -2.26
C ASP A 205 -17.44 -44.45 -2.30
N ILE A 206 -17.87 -43.44 -3.06
CA ILE A 206 -19.30 -43.15 -3.31
C ILE A 206 -19.95 -44.32 -4.03
N ASP A 207 -19.35 -44.85 -5.09
CA ASP A 207 -19.90 -45.98 -5.85
C ASP A 207 -20.05 -47.24 -4.97
N VAL A 208 -19.05 -47.51 -4.12
CA VAL A 208 -19.11 -48.62 -3.15
C VAL A 208 -20.20 -48.37 -2.11
N LEU A 209 -20.28 -47.16 -1.55
CA LEU A 209 -21.34 -46.79 -0.61
C LEU A 209 -22.73 -46.89 -1.26
N GLU A 210 -22.89 -46.43 -2.50
CA GLU A 210 -24.13 -46.58 -3.27
C GLU A 210 -24.49 -48.06 -3.45
N GLN A 211 -23.52 -48.92 -3.78
CA GLN A 211 -23.74 -50.36 -3.90
C GLN A 211 -24.12 -51.00 -2.55
N MET A 212 -23.47 -50.61 -1.45
CA MET A 212 -23.80 -51.08 -0.11
C MET A 212 -25.19 -50.63 0.32
N LEU A 213 -25.55 -49.36 0.07
CA LEU A 213 -26.88 -48.80 0.37
C LEU A 213 -27.97 -49.47 -0.48
N LYS A 214 -27.71 -49.69 -1.78
CA LYS A 214 -28.60 -50.44 -2.67
C LYS A 214 -28.81 -51.87 -2.18
N ARG A 215 -27.74 -52.53 -1.71
CA ARG A 215 -27.78 -53.89 -1.14
C ARG A 215 -28.53 -53.94 0.19
N ASP A 216 -28.37 -52.92 1.02
CA ASP A 216 -29.02 -52.81 2.32
C ASP A 216 -30.48 -52.30 2.21
N GLY A 217 -30.99 -52.10 0.99
CA GLY A 217 -32.41 -51.81 0.71
C GLY A 217 -32.77 -50.32 0.68
N LEU A 218 -31.78 -49.42 0.80
CA LEU A 218 -31.96 -47.98 0.68
C LEU A 218 -31.95 -47.60 -0.80
N THR A 219 -33.12 -47.73 -1.44
CA THR A 219 -33.29 -47.46 -2.89
C THR A 219 -33.03 -46.00 -3.25
N GLU A 220 -32.74 -45.74 -4.54
CA GLU A 220 -32.43 -44.42 -5.11
C GLU A 220 -33.40 -43.31 -4.66
N SER A 221 -34.68 -43.64 -4.44
CA SER A 221 -35.69 -42.68 -3.97
C SER A 221 -35.43 -42.10 -2.58
N GLU A 222 -34.87 -42.87 -1.65
CA GLU A 222 -34.56 -42.40 -0.29
C GLU A 222 -33.27 -41.57 -0.29
N LEU A 223 -32.30 -41.94 -1.13
CA LEU A 223 -31.07 -41.17 -1.34
C LEU A 223 -31.35 -39.84 -2.04
N GLU A 224 -32.26 -39.81 -3.01
CA GLU A 224 -32.71 -38.60 -3.69
C GLU A 224 -33.45 -37.67 -2.73
N LYS A 225 -34.30 -38.20 -1.85
CA LYS A 225 -34.94 -37.43 -0.76
C LYS A 225 -33.93 -36.89 0.24
N ALA A 226 -32.97 -37.69 0.68
CA ALA A 226 -31.92 -37.26 1.62
C ALA A 226 -31.02 -36.17 0.99
N ALA A 227 -30.66 -36.33 -0.29
CA ALA A 227 -29.89 -35.34 -1.05
C ALA A 227 -30.69 -34.04 -1.27
N GLN A 228 -32.00 -34.13 -1.52
CA GLN A 228 -32.89 -32.98 -1.61
C GLN A 228 -32.99 -32.24 -0.26
N GLN A 229 -33.16 -32.98 0.84
CA GLN A 229 -33.20 -32.41 2.19
C GLN A 229 -31.88 -31.74 2.59
N ALA A 230 -30.74 -32.35 2.27
CA ALA A 230 -29.42 -31.76 2.52
C ALA A 230 -29.19 -30.49 1.70
N ARG A 231 -29.62 -30.46 0.43
CA ARG A 231 -29.57 -29.27 -0.43
C ARG A 231 -30.50 -28.17 0.08
N GLU A 232 -31.67 -28.51 0.59
CA GLU A 232 -32.61 -27.55 1.16
C GLU A 232 -32.07 -26.93 2.46
N ALA A 233 -31.52 -27.75 3.36
CA ALA A 233 -30.85 -27.27 4.57
C ALA A 233 -29.67 -26.34 4.23
N ALA A 234 -28.83 -26.71 3.26
CA ALA A 234 -27.72 -25.85 2.82
C ALA A 234 -28.19 -24.52 2.19
N ARG A 235 -29.33 -24.51 1.49
CA ARG A 235 -29.93 -23.27 0.97
C ARG A 235 -30.43 -22.37 2.09
N ILE A 236 -31.06 -22.94 3.12
CA ILE A 236 -31.53 -22.19 4.29
C ILE A 236 -30.35 -21.57 5.03
N ASP A 237 -29.26 -22.31 5.23
CA ASP A 237 -28.04 -21.79 5.90
C ASP A 237 -27.33 -20.71 5.07
N ALA A 238 -27.27 -20.89 3.74
CA ALA A 238 -26.70 -19.90 2.83
C ALA A 238 -27.56 -18.62 2.78
N GLU A 239 -28.89 -18.77 2.79
CA GLU A 239 -29.82 -17.64 2.82
C GLU A 239 -29.76 -16.91 4.17
N ALA A 240 -29.69 -17.63 5.29
CA ALA A 240 -29.49 -17.05 6.61
C ALA A 240 -28.16 -16.27 6.69
N SER A 241 -27.09 -16.80 6.11
CA SER A 241 -25.79 -16.14 6.03
C SER A 241 -25.84 -14.89 5.13
N ARG A 242 -26.55 -14.96 4.00
CA ARG A 242 -26.75 -13.81 3.11
C ARG A 242 -27.55 -12.70 3.79
N VAL A 243 -28.64 -13.04 4.46
CA VAL A 243 -29.46 -12.09 5.24
C VAL A 243 -28.65 -11.47 6.38
N ALA A 244 -27.81 -12.25 7.06
CA ALA A 244 -26.91 -11.73 8.09
C ALA A 244 -25.88 -10.75 7.53
N GLN A 245 -25.30 -11.04 6.36
CA GLN A 245 -24.37 -10.15 5.66
C GLN A 245 -25.05 -8.85 5.19
N GLU A 246 -26.25 -8.95 4.61
CA GLU A 246 -27.04 -7.79 4.19
C GLU A 246 -27.40 -6.89 5.38
N ARG A 247 -27.82 -7.47 6.51
CA ARG A 247 -28.07 -6.73 7.76
C ARG A 247 -26.79 -6.06 8.29
N ALA A 248 -25.66 -6.75 8.27
CA ALA A 248 -24.38 -6.18 8.69
C ALA A 248 -23.92 -5.02 7.78
N GLN A 249 -24.14 -5.13 6.47
CA GLN A 249 -23.87 -4.05 5.52
C GLN A 249 -24.81 -2.85 5.71
N ALA A 250 -26.10 -3.10 5.96
CA ALA A 250 -27.07 -2.04 6.25
C ALA A 250 -26.70 -1.26 7.52
N LEU A 251 -26.32 -1.97 8.60
CA LEU A 251 -25.84 -1.37 9.84
C LEU A 251 -24.56 -0.54 9.62
N LYS A 252 -23.62 -1.02 8.80
CA LYS A 252 -22.42 -0.25 8.45
C LYS A 252 -22.76 1.03 7.68
N LYS A 253 -23.64 0.95 6.67
CA LYS A 253 -24.11 2.13 5.91
C LYS A 253 -24.85 3.12 6.82
N GLN A 254 -25.64 2.64 7.76
CA GLN A 254 -26.34 3.49 8.72
C GLN A 254 -25.35 4.20 9.67
N ALA A 255 -24.35 3.49 10.18
CA ALA A 255 -23.30 4.08 11.02
C ALA A 255 -22.43 5.09 10.25
N GLU A 256 -22.15 4.83 8.97
CA GLU A 256 -21.44 5.77 8.10
C GLU A 256 -22.27 7.02 7.81
N ALA A 257 -23.56 6.86 7.53
CA ALA A 257 -24.49 8.00 7.37
C ALA A 257 -24.58 8.83 8.67
N GLU A 258 -24.66 8.19 9.83
CA GLU A 258 -24.67 8.89 11.12
C GLU A 258 -23.36 9.66 11.38
N ARG A 259 -22.21 9.07 11.01
CA ARG A 259 -20.91 9.76 11.07
C ARG A 259 -20.84 10.94 10.11
N ALA A 260 -21.34 10.80 8.89
CA ALA A 260 -21.39 11.88 7.90
C ALA A 260 -22.29 13.03 8.37
N VAL A 261 -23.45 12.72 8.98
CA VAL A 261 -24.34 13.74 9.56
C VAL A 261 -23.67 14.48 10.71
N LYS A 262 -22.98 13.77 11.61
CA LYS A 262 -22.23 14.40 12.71
C LYS A 262 -21.11 15.30 12.20
N MET A 263 -20.35 14.84 11.19
CA MET A 263 -19.30 15.62 10.56
C MET A 263 -19.86 16.87 9.85
N ALA A 264 -20.99 16.75 9.15
CA ALA A 264 -21.65 17.88 8.49
C ALA A 264 -22.19 18.91 9.52
N ALA A 265 -22.70 18.45 10.66
CA ALA A 265 -23.12 19.31 11.76
C ALA A 265 -21.93 20.07 12.39
N GLU A 266 -20.79 19.39 12.57
CA GLU A 266 -19.56 20.00 13.08
C GLU A 266 -18.97 21.02 12.11
N LEU A 267 -18.95 20.71 10.81
CA LEU A 267 -18.49 21.62 9.75
C LEU A 267 -19.39 22.87 9.67
N THR A 268 -20.70 22.68 9.84
CA THR A 268 -21.68 23.77 9.88
C THR A 268 -21.44 24.63 11.11
N ALA A 269 -21.28 24.04 12.30
CA ALA A 269 -20.97 24.77 13.54
C ALA A 269 -19.65 25.57 13.43
N GLN A 270 -18.62 25.01 12.77
CA GLN A 270 -17.37 25.71 12.51
C GLN A 270 -17.56 26.89 11.54
N LYS A 271 -18.38 26.71 10.50
CA LYS A 271 -18.73 27.79 9.56
C LYS A 271 -19.50 28.92 10.26
N THR A 272 -20.51 28.61 11.09
CA THR A 272 -21.25 29.62 11.86
C THR A 272 -20.36 30.33 12.89
N ALA A 273 -19.41 29.63 13.50
CA ALA A 273 -18.43 30.22 14.41
C ALA A 273 -17.48 31.18 13.69
N SER A 274 -17.00 30.80 12.51
CA SER A 274 -16.16 31.66 11.65
C SER A 274 -16.92 32.89 11.16
N GLU A 275 -18.19 32.73 10.79
CA GLU A 275 -19.03 33.83 10.32
C GLU A 275 -19.36 34.81 11.46
N LYS A 276 -19.61 34.29 12.66
CA LYS A 276 -19.78 35.10 13.88
C LYS A 276 -18.49 35.85 14.25
N ALA A 277 -17.32 35.23 14.09
CA ALA A 277 -16.02 35.86 14.31
C ALA A 277 -15.73 36.95 13.26
N ALA A 278 -16.06 36.72 11.99
CA ALA A 278 -15.90 37.70 10.92
C ALA A 278 -16.83 38.92 11.12
N ASN A 279 -18.06 38.69 11.56
CA ASN A 279 -19.02 39.77 11.85
C ASN A 279 -18.60 40.59 13.08
N ALA A 280 -18.04 39.94 14.11
CA ALA A 280 -17.47 40.63 15.28
C ALA A 280 -16.26 41.51 14.91
N LEU A 281 -15.42 41.06 13.95
CA LEU A 281 -14.31 41.86 13.42
C LEU A 281 -14.82 43.09 12.64
N HIS A 282 -15.86 42.95 11.81
CA HIS A 282 -16.42 44.07 11.06
C HIS A 282 -17.00 45.16 11.97
N MET A 283 -17.74 44.78 13.02
CA MET A 283 -18.29 45.72 14.02
C MET A 283 -17.20 46.50 14.78
N ASN A 284 -16.03 45.90 14.99
CA ASN A 284 -14.91 46.52 15.72
C ASN A 284 -14.04 47.42 14.81
N VAL A 285 -13.98 47.12 13.52
CA VAL A 285 -13.32 47.99 12.53
C VAL A 285 -14.15 49.24 12.29
N ASP A 286 -15.48 49.13 12.19
CA ASP A 286 -16.36 50.29 12.00
C ASP A 286 -16.35 51.25 13.21
N SER A 287 -16.25 50.72 14.43
CA SER A 287 -16.11 51.54 15.63
C SER A 287 -14.74 52.22 15.71
N GLY A 288 -13.65 51.51 15.38
CA GLY A 288 -12.29 52.06 15.35
C GLY A 288 -12.09 53.13 14.27
N VAL A 289 -12.67 52.95 13.08
CA VAL A 289 -12.63 53.93 12.00
C VAL A 289 -13.42 55.19 12.38
N LYS A 290 -14.60 55.05 12.99
CA LYS A 290 -15.34 56.22 13.51
C LYS A 290 -14.53 57.02 14.53
N GLN A 291 -13.84 56.34 15.44
CA GLN A 291 -13.04 56.99 16.47
C GLN A 291 -11.81 57.71 15.90
N GLN A 292 -11.18 57.16 14.86
CA GLN A 292 -10.07 57.81 14.16
C GLN A 292 -10.52 58.99 13.29
N VAL A 293 -11.69 58.90 12.66
CA VAL A 293 -12.26 59.99 11.85
C VAL A 293 -12.71 61.15 12.74
N GLU A 294 -13.29 60.89 13.91
CA GLU A 294 -13.61 61.96 14.88
C GLU A 294 -12.36 62.66 15.40
N GLY A 295 -11.28 61.92 15.72
CA GLY A 295 -10.00 62.51 16.14
C GLY A 295 -9.34 63.35 15.04
N ALA A 296 -9.31 62.84 13.80
CA ALA A 296 -8.74 63.57 12.67
C ALA A 296 -9.55 64.82 12.28
N LEU A 297 -10.86 64.82 12.53
CA LEU A 297 -11.73 65.97 12.26
C LEU A 297 -11.57 67.08 13.32
N GLU A 298 -11.23 66.73 14.56
CA GLU A 298 -10.81 67.71 15.58
C GLU A 298 -9.46 68.34 15.22
N ASP A 299 -8.47 67.53 14.81
CA ASP A 299 -7.14 68.02 14.42
C ASP A 299 -7.17 68.95 13.19
N ALA A 300 -8.02 68.65 12.21
CA ALA A 300 -8.18 69.46 11.00
C ALA A 300 -8.84 70.83 11.26
N LYS A 301 -9.68 70.94 12.30
CA LYS A 301 -10.25 72.25 12.71
C LYS A 301 -9.22 73.17 13.36
N SER A 302 -8.12 72.63 13.87
CA SER A 302 -7.03 73.39 14.49
C SER A 302 -6.04 74.03 13.51
N HIS A 303 -5.99 73.61 12.23
CA HIS A 303 -4.95 74.01 11.28
C HIS A 303 -5.51 74.46 9.92
N ARG A 304 -6.05 75.69 9.84
CA ARG A 304 -6.48 76.30 8.56
C ARG A 304 -5.48 77.40 8.10
N PRO A 305 -4.73 77.23 7.00
CA PRO A 305 -3.81 78.27 6.49
C PRO A 305 -4.44 79.21 5.44
N GLN A 306 -3.96 80.46 5.41
CA GLN A 306 -4.41 81.57 4.56
C GLN A 306 -3.76 81.56 3.15
N VAL A 307 -4.45 82.11 2.15
CA VAL A 307 -4.02 82.20 0.72
C VAL A 307 -3.39 83.56 0.40
N PRO A 308 -2.28 83.61 -0.38
CA PRO A 308 -1.90 84.81 -1.14
C PRO A 308 -1.66 84.59 -2.65
N THR A 309 -1.81 85.69 -3.39
CA THR A 309 -1.86 85.90 -4.86
C THR A 309 -0.52 86.36 -5.48
N MET A 310 -0.49 86.40 -6.84
CA MET A 310 0.43 87.10 -7.78
C MET A 310 1.55 86.23 -8.40
N SER A 311 2.09 86.43 -9.62
CA SER A 311 1.73 87.08 -10.91
C SER A 311 2.89 86.79 -11.89
N GLY A 312 2.58 86.46 -13.16
CA GLY A 312 3.38 86.52 -14.41
C GLY A 312 4.91 86.33 -14.45
N GLU A 313 5.40 85.37 -15.25
CA GLU A 313 6.23 85.57 -16.46
C GLU A 313 6.53 84.25 -17.23
N MET A 314 7.00 84.40 -18.47
CA MET A 314 6.89 83.52 -19.67
C MET A 314 7.69 82.18 -19.73
N PHE A 315 7.18 81.29 -20.60
CA PHE A 315 7.60 79.92 -21.01
C PHE A 315 9.02 79.76 -21.63
N PRO A 316 9.51 78.51 -21.85
CA PRO A 316 9.22 77.81 -23.11
C PRO A 316 8.69 76.36 -22.95
N SER A 317 7.82 76.01 -23.90
CA SER A 317 7.10 74.75 -24.07
C SER A 317 7.93 73.72 -24.85
N TYR A 318 7.82 72.43 -24.49
CA TYR A 318 8.14 71.32 -25.37
C TYR A 318 6.90 70.44 -25.58
N TYR A 319 6.45 70.42 -26.84
CA TYR A 319 5.55 69.43 -27.42
C TYR A 319 6.34 68.14 -27.73
N SER A 320 5.73 66.98 -27.51
CA SER A 320 5.94 65.79 -28.34
C SER A 320 4.67 64.95 -28.36
N GLN A 321 4.06 64.93 -29.54
CA GLN A 321 2.94 64.10 -29.99
C GLN A 321 3.32 62.62 -30.16
N GLY A 322 2.28 61.78 -30.25
CA GLY A 322 2.28 60.52 -30.99
C GLY A 322 2.24 59.27 -30.11
N GLU A 323 1.38 58.27 -30.29
CA GLU A 323 0.08 58.11 -30.96
C GLU A 323 -0.36 56.67 -30.62
N ALA A 324 -1.66 56.41 -30.71
CA ALA A 324 -2.26 55.12 -30.41
C ALA A 324 -2.05 54.09 -31.53
N THR A 325 -1.95 52.81 -31.17
CA THR A 325 -2.56 51.73 -31.99
C THR A 325 -3.09 50.61 -31.10
N ALA A 326 -4.41 50.51 -31.05
CA ALA A 326 -5.14 49.30 -30.70
C ALA A 326 -4.99 48.26 -31.83
N LYS A 327 -4.84 46.98 -31.48
CA LYS A 327 -5.20 45.87 -32.37
C LYS A 327 -6.03 44.85 -31.58
N GLN A 328 -7.26 44.70 -32.04
CA GLN A 328 -8.19 43.62 -31.73
C GLN A 328 -7.63 42.30 -32.25
N GLU A 329 -7.68 41.26 -31.43
CA GLU A 329 -7.54 39.87 -31.87
C GLU A 329 -8.88 39.18 -31.64
N LYS A 330 -9.48 38.70 -32.73
CA LYS A 330 -10.75 37.95 -32.77
C LYS A 330 -10.48 36.44 -32.74
N PRO A 331 -11.49 35.62 -32.39
CA PRO A 331 -11.30 34.25 -31.90
C PRO A 331 -11.07 33.24 -33.02
N ASN A 332 -10.23 32.24 -32.75
CA ASN A 332 -10.06 31.09 -33.62
C ASN A 332 -11.08 29.99 -33.23
N ASN A 333 -11.76 29.48 -34.24
CA ASN A 333 -12.76 28.43 -34.19
C ASN A 333 -12.19 27.22 -34.95
N GLN A 334 -11.87 26.14 -34.24
CA GLN A 334 -11.83 24.77 -34.73
C GLN A 334 -11.81 23.80 -33.55
#